data_AF-A0AA52EF37-F1
#
_entry.id   AF-A0AA52EF37-F1
#
_cell.length_a   1.000
_cell.length_b   1.000
_cell.length_c   1.000
_cell.angle_alpha   90.00
_cell.angle_beta   90.00
_cell.angle_gamma   90.00
#
_symmetry.space_group_name_H-M   'P 1'
#
loop_
_entity.id
_entity.type
_entity.pdbx_description
1 polymer ?
#
loop_
_entity_poly.entity_id
_entity_poly.type
_entity_poly.pdbx_seq_one_letter_code
_entity_poly.pdbx_strand_id
1 'polypeptide(L)' 'MIKTVTQSLTGLMQAEKKAAEASSKIVTINDPESDASLSQSIIDLKTAETEVKANAIVLRTSSDMLGELIDELA' A
#
# COMPACT_ATOMS: atom_id res chain seq x y z
N MET A 1 2.59 -12.67 -14.33
CA MET A 1 3.16 -11.42 -14.86
C MET A 1 2.09 -10.33 -14.93
N ILE A 2 1.33 -10.17 -16.02
CA ILE A 2 0.31 -9.09 -16.13
C ILE A 2 -0.70 -9.13 -14.98
N LYS A 3 -1.28 -10.31 -14.68
CA LYS A 3 -2.21 -10.48 -13.55
C LYS A 3 -1.58 -10.08 -12.21
N THR A 4 -0.31 -10.42 -11.98
CA THR A 4 0.43 -10.10 -10.76
C THR A 4 0.63 -8.59 -10.62
N VAL A 5 1.06 -7.92 -11.71
CA VAL A 5 1.21 -6.46 -11.77
C VAL A 5 -0.12 -5.76 -11.47
N THR A 6 -1.21 -6.19 -12.11
CA THR A 6 -2.55 -5.63 -11.86
C THR A 6 -3.00 -5.83 -10.41
N GLN A 7 -2.74 -7.00 -9.83
CA GLN A 7 -3.06 -7.29 -8.43
C GLN A 7 -2.25 -6.43 -7.46
N SER A 8 -0.95 -6.27 -7.69
CA SER A 8 -0.10 -5.43 -6.85
C SER A 8 -0.44 -3.95 -6.98
N LEU A 9 -0.83 -3.48 -8.16
CA LEU A 9 -1.32 -2.11 -8.34
C LEU A 9 -2.64 -1.88 -7.60
N THR A 10 -3.56 -2.84 -7.70
CA THR A 10 -4.82 -2.82 -6.94
C THR A 10 -4.57 -2.83 -5.43
N GLY A 11 -3.60 -3.64 -4.98
CA GLY A 11 -3.17 -3.70 -3.58
C GLY A 11 -2.54 -2.40 -3.10
N LEU A 12 -1.72 -1.74 -3.92
CA LEU A 12 -1.17 -0.41 -3.64
C LEU A 12 -2.27 0.61 -3.39
N MET A 13 -3.23 0.73 -4.31
CA MET A 13 -4.32 1.70 -4.18
C MET A 13 -5.15 1.48 -2.92
N GLN A 14 -5.40 0.23 -2.55
CA GLN A 14 -6.12 -0.10 -1.31
C GLN A 14 -5.30 0.25 -0.07
N ALA A 15 -4.00 -0.04 -0.07
CA ALA A 15 -3.12 0.29 1.05
C ALA A 15 -2.99 1.81 1.22
N GLU A 16 -2.88 2.57 0.14
CA GLU A 16 -2.90 4.04 0.18
C GLU A 16 -4.22 4.58 0.77
N LYS A 17 -5.36 4.01 0.37
CA LYS A 17 -6.66 4.37 0.95
C LYS A 17 -6.69 4.13 2.46
N LYS A 18 -6.23 2.96 2.93
CA LYS A 18 -6.13 2.64 4.36
C LYS A 18 -5.21 3.62 5.10
N ALA A 19 -4.08 3.99 4.50
CA ALA A 19 -3.16 4.97 5.07
C ALA A 19 -3.82 6.36 5.20
N ALA A 20 -4.58 6.79 4.20
CA ALA A 20 -5.32 8.05 4.23
C ALA A 20 -6.41 8.04 5.32
N GLU A 21 -7.19 6.95 5.42
CA GLU A 21 -8.21 6.78 6.46
C GLU A 21 -7.60 6.80 7.87
N ALA A 22 -6.51 6.05 8.09
CA ALA A 22 -5.81 6.03 9.37
C ALA A 22 -5.24 7.40 9.74
N SER A 23 -4.66 8.10 8.77
CA SER A 23 -4.16 9.48 8.96
C SER A 23 -5.28 10.44 9.32
N SER A 24 -6.46 10.31 8.67
CA SER A 24 -7.62 11.13 9.00
C SER A 24 -8.08 10.91 10.45
N LYS A 25 -8.10 9.66 10.93
CA LYS A 25 -8.45 9.35 12.33
C LYS A 25 -7.45 9.93 13.33
N ILE A 26 -6.18 9.99 12.98
CA ILE A 26 -5.15 10.64 13.82
C ILE A 26 -5.42 12.14 13.92
N VAL A 27 -5.84 12.79 12.83
CA VAL A 27 -6.16 14.23 12.83
C VAL A 27 -7.38 14.52 13.71
N THR A 28 -8.40 13.66 13.70
CA THR A 28 -9.63 13.84 14.49
C THR A 28 -9.51 13.32 15.92
N ILE A 29 -8.30 12.98 16.41
CA ILE A 29 -8.13 12.37 17.73
C ILE A 29 -8.50 13.30 18.89
N ASN A 30 -8.37 14.61 18.68
CA ASN A 30 -8.68 15.63 19.69
C ASN A 30 -10.14 16.09 19.61
N ASP A 31 -10.93 15.56 18.68
CA ASP A 31 -12.36 15.87 18.57
C ASP A 31 -13.11 15.09 19.67
N PRO A 32 -13.81 15.77 20.59
CA PRO A 32 -14.54 15.12 21.68
C PRO A 32 -15.69 14.20 21.22
N GLU A 33 -16.15 14.30 19.96
CA GLU A 33 -17.15 13.37 19.39
C GLU A 33 -16.51 12.18 18.65
N SER A 34 -15.18 12.13 18.55
CA SER A 34 -14.46 11.09 17.83
C SER A 34 -14.22 9.85 18.70
N ASP A 35 -14.59 8.68 18.21
CA ASP A 35 -14.25 7.36 18.79
C ASP A 35 -12.87 6.85 18.31
N ALA A 36 -12.05 7.73 17.71
CA ALA A 36 -10.74 7.34 17.21
C ALA A 36 -9.78 7.03 18.37
N SER A 37 -9.11 5.88 18.29
CA SER A 37 -7.99 5.52 19.16
C SER A 37 -6.66 5.82 18.47
N LEU A 38 -5.79 6.58 19.14
CA LEU A 38 -4.49 7.00 18.58
C LEU A 38 -3.61 5.78 18.31
N SER A 39 -3.51 4.88 19.29
CA SER A 39 -2.71 3.66 19.19
C SER A 39 -3.17 2.79 18.03
N GLN A 40 -4.49 2.60 17.88
CA GLN A 40 -5.03 1.80 16.78
C GLN A 40 -4.77 2.48 15.43
N SER A 41 -4.99 3.80 15.34
CA SER A 41 -4.79 4.54 14.09
C SER A 41 -3.33 4.54 13.64
N ILE A 42 -2.37 4.58 14.57
CA ILE A 42 -0.94 4.44 14.26
C ILE A 42 -0.63 3.02 13.77
N ILE A 43 -1.17 1.98 14.41
CA ILE A 43 -1.00 0.58 13.97
C ILE A 43 -1.56 0.40 12.55
N ASP A 44 -2.75 0.92 12.28
CA ASP A 44 -3.39 0.87 10.98
C ASP A 44 -2.54 1.57 9.91
N LEU A 45 -2.00 2.75 10.23
CA LEU A 45 -1.11 3.49 9.34
C LEU A 45 0.19 2.73 9.03
N LYS A 46 0.84 2.14 10.03
CA LYS A 46 2.06 1.33 9.82
C LYS A 46 1.79 0.03 9.07
N THR A 47 0.62 -0.56 9.27
CA THR A 47 0.17 -1.73 8.51
C THR A 47 -0.01 -1.36 7.03
N ALA A 48 -0.70 -0.26 6.75
CA ALA A 48 -0.88 0.25 5.40
C ALA A 48 0.47 0.60 4.72
N GLU A 49 1.41 1.24 5.43
CA GLU A 49 2.76 1.49 4.91
C GLU A 49 3.49 0.19 4.54
N THR A 50 3.34 -0.85 5.35
CA THR A 50 3.94 -2.17 5.10
C THR A 50 3.33 -2.83 3.87
N GLU A 51 2.01 -2.75 3.71
CA GLU A 51 1.30 -3.23 2.52
C GLU A 51 1.75 -2.49 1.25
N VAL A 52 1.92 -1.16 1.31
CA VAL A 52 2.46 -0.37 0.19
C VAL A 52 3.84 -0.87 -0.21
N LYS A 53 4.75 -1.02 0.77
CA LYS A 53 6.12 -1.51 0.53
C LYS A 53 6.14 -2.90 -0.09
N ALA A 54 5.30 -3.82 0.42
CA ALA A 54 5.21 -5.17 -0.10
C ALA A 54 4.74 -5.18 -1.57
N ASN A 55 3.68 -4.43 -1.89
CA ASN A 55 3.18 -4.36 -3.27
C ASN A 55 4.18 -3.69 -4.23
N ALA A 56 4.90 -2.66 -3.77
CA ALA A 56 5.94 -2.01 -4.56
C ALA A 56 7.10 -2.96 -4.91
N ILE A 57 7.51 -3.82 -3.98
CA ILE A 57 8.55 -4.84 -4.24
C ILE A 57 8.07 -5.81 -5.33
N VAL A 58 6.84 -6.32 -5.23
CA VAL A 58 6.28 -7.25 -6.23
C VAL A 58 6.19 -6.59 -7.61
N LEU A 59 5.80 -5.32 -7.69
CA LEU A 59 5.76 -4.55 -8.94
C LEU A 59 7.13 -4.39 -9.56
N ARG A 60 8.14 -4.04 -8.74
CA ARG A 60 9.53 -3.92 -9.20
C ARG A 60 10.03 -5.25 -9.75
N THR A 61 9.93 -6.33 -8.97
CA THR A 61 10.36 -7.66 -9.43
C THR A 61 9.61 -8.12 -10.67
N SER A 62 8.31 -7.84 -10.76
CA SER A 62 7.54 -8.17 -11.98
C SER A 62 8.00 -7.36 -13.19
N SER A 63 8.45 -6.12 -12.99
CA SER A 63 8.98 -5.25 -14.05
C SER A 63 10.37 -5.71 -14.50
N ASP A 64 11.25 -6.06 -13.55
CA ASP A 64 12.59 -6.57 -13.82
C ASP A 64 12.51 -7.86 -14.67
N MET A 65 11.66 -8.82 -14.28
CA MET A 65 11.47 -10.06 -15.05
C MET A 65 10.87 -9.81 -16.45
N LEU A 66 10.04 -8.77 -16.63
CA LEU A 66 9.53 -8.41 -17.96
C LEU A 66 10.63 -7.81 -18.83
N GLY A 67 11.54 -7.02 -18.24
CA GLY A 67 12.70 -6.47 -18.92
C GLY A 67 13.65 -7.57 -19.39
N GLU A 68 14.03 -8.50 -18.49
CA GLU A 68 14.89 -9.64 -18.83
C GLU A 68 14.33 -10.50 -19.97
N LEU A 69 13.02 -10.76 -19.98
CA LEU A 69 12.37 -11.50 -21.06
C LEU A 69 12.38 -10.77 -22.41
N ILE A 70 12.31 -9.43 -22.40
CA ILE A 70 12.40 -8.63 -23.62
C ILE A 70 13.83 -8.65 -24.15
N ASP A 71 14.82 -8.52 -23.26
CA ASP A 71 16.24 -8.53 -23.61
C ASP A 71 16.69 -9.90 -24.14
N GLU A 72 16.15 -11.02 -23.63
CA GLU A 72 16.42 -12.37 -24.17
C GLU A 72 15.79 -12.62 -25.55
N LEU A 73 14.76 -11.86 -25.93
CA LEU A 73 14.05 -12.02 -27.19
C LEU A 73 14.62 -11.15 -28.33
N ALA A 74 15.47 -10.17 -27.99
CA ALA A 74 16.08 -9.20 -28.90
C ALA A 74 17.43 -9.69 -29.45
#